data_AF-A0A2G5VN03-F1
#
_entry.id   AF-A0A2G5VN03-F1
#
_cell.length_a   1.000
_cell.length_b   1.000
_cell.length_c   1.000
_cell.angle_alpha   90.00
_cell.angle_beta   90.00
_cell.angle_gamma   90.00
#
_symmetry.space_group_name_H-M   'P 1'
#
loop_
_entity.id
_entity.type
_entity.pdbx_description
1 polymer ?
#
loop_
_entity_poly.entity_id
_entity_poly.type
_entity_poly.pdbx_seq_one_letter_code
_entity_poly.pdbx_strand_id
1 'polypeptide(L)'
;MIHISSNFLISRLEKRPNPTAVSDLIGSHVTRIAAGACHTIAIIRGSPYPFGLNSSGQLGNGKIMTQSTPRKTDDLDHVTAVFAGYHQTFFIRSAGSIEQNEIVGPSCPVKLPSKIDREIFEKALRSGEKLDLMTLVESVFSSLSSINNSFLFQDERRFNVGIDRSHGIDLDQVMETFMLFDELASKKQFSDLIADSLSIAYASWNSKVSCVEGLRLFFILPWLPVFTENVTLDTIFKVHTPFIEALYSTFHIVPLETFYIEDLGQIHNIKLEYYNMVTKQQPFKDESDYWTHYPFLLNGAAKGEVLFVEAGLIQAMHAQSAMIASGGLIEGVTMQHCDLTVRRDFIVSDTMHKLAGFSEIDVRKPLKVTIVGEEADDAGGVRKEFFLIVMRKILQPEYGMFTENEESRLVWFSGMPAEFCEREQFRQLGRLVGLAVYNNVIVPFPFPLALYKYLLDIEPTLEDLCELSPTEGRGLQSLLDYEEDDVEDVFSLTFSITFSIFGEIKTVELVPGGDEKPVTKENREEYVKLYVSHRMELGYNNEIANQAREFRKGFSDALHSRVLKFFQPRELKEQISGTENYDWNEFRDAIST
;
A
#
# COMPACT_ATOMS: atom_id res chain seq x y z
N MET A 1 -6.33 12.66 2.64
CA MET A 1 -7.57 13.45 2.73
C MET A 1 -8.66 12.64 2.03
N ILE A 2 -9.51 11.91 2.77
CA ILE A 2 -10.61 11.13 2.16
C ILE A 2 -11.90 11.87 2.48
N HIS A 3 -12.31 12.70 1.53
CA HIS A 3 -13.65 13.28 1.53
C HIS A 3 -14.63 12.12 1.29
N ILE A 4 -15.25 11.61 2.37
CA ILE A 4 -16.48 10.83 2.22
C ILE A 4 -17.51 11.83 1.71
N SER A 5 -17.70 11.84 0.39
CA SER A 5 -18.70 12.65 -0.29
C SER A 5 -20.08 12.24 0.22
N SER A 6 -20.57 12.98 1.22
CA SER A 6 -21.96 12.98 1.64
C SER A 6 -22.84 13.78 0.66
N ASN A 7 -22.58 13.62 -0.64
CA ASN A 7 -23.37 14.22 -1.73
C ASN A 7 -24.30 13.19 -2.39
N PHE A 8 -24.98 12.38 -1.57
CA PHE A 8 -26.26 11.81 -1.98
C PHE A 8 -27.37 12.71 -1.43
N LEU A 9 -27.79 13.67 -2.27
CA LEU A 9 -29.05 14.44 -2.20
C LEU A 9 -29.72 14.40 -0.81
N ILE A 10 -29.20 15.21 0.12
CA ILE A 10 -29.90 15.50 1.37
C ILE A 10 -31.16 16.28 0.97
N SER A 11 -32.28 15.57 0.79
CA SER A 11 -33.60 16.21 0.91
C SER A 11 -33.61 16.87 2.29
N ARG A 12 -33.48 18.20 2.34
CA ARG A 12 -33.34 19.02 3.56
C ARG A 12 -34.23 18.49 4.71
N LEU A 13 -33.67 17.66 5.59
CA LEU A 13 -34.15 17.55 6.95
C LEU A 13 -33.57 18.78 7.66
N GLU A 14 -34.44 19.65 8.19
CA GLU A 14 -33.99 20.77 9.00
C GLU A 14 -33.22 20.22 10.20
N LYS A 15 -31.92 20.53 10.28
CA LYS A 15 -31.10 20.21 11.45
C LYS A 15 -31.71 20.97 12.64
N ARG A 16 -32.19 20.23 13.64
CA ARG A 16 -32.68 20.79 14.90
C ARG A 16 -31.59 20.60 15.95
N PRO A 17 -30.79 21.64 16.26
CA PRO A 17 -29.70 21.52 17.22
C PRO A 17 -30.19 21.41 18.66
N ASN A 18 -31.46 21.76 18.91
CA ASN A 18 -32.07 21.72 20.23
C ASN A 18 -32.95 20.46 20.38
N PRO A 19 -32.75 19.67 21.46
CA PRO A 19 -33.65 18.57 21.78
C PRO A 19 -35.10 19.03 21.78
N THR A 20 -35.93 18.39 20.96
CA THR A 20 -37.34 18.75 20.78
C THR A 20 -38.21 17.52 21.03
N ALA A 21 -39.32 17.68 21.74
CA ALA A 21 -40.27 16.61 21.94
C ALA A 21 -40.86 16.12 20.61
N VAL A 22 -40.91 14.82 20.40
CA VAL A 22 -41.56 14.21 19.24
C VAL A 22 -43.05 14.13 19.53
N SER A 23 -43.79 15.18 19.14
CA SER A 23 -45.21 15.33 19.45
C SER A 23 -46.07 14.16 19.01
N ASP A 24 -45.72 13.52 17.89
CA ASP A 24 -46.43 12.36 17.34
C ASP A 24 -46.39 11.11 18.24
N LEU A 25 -45.44 11.05 19.18
CA LEU A 25 -45.30 9.96 20.14
C LEU A 25 -45.90 10.28 21.52
N ILE A 26 -46.38 11.51 21.74
CA ILE A 26 -46.95 11.91 23.04
C ILE A 26 -48.19 11.06 23.34
N GLY A 27 -48.26 10.52 24.55
CA GLY A 27 -49.34 9.62 24.99
C GLY A 27 -49.19 8.16 24.51
N SER A 28 -48.20 7.86 23.67
CA SER A 28 -47.85 6.49 23.30
C SER A 28 -46.92 5.86 24.33
N HIS A 29 -47.10 4.57 24.59
CA HIS A 29 -46.18 3.81 25.44
C HIS A 29 -45.03 3.25 24.58
N VAL A 30 -44.02 4.09 24.35
CA VAL A 30 -42.79 3.69 23.65
C VAL A 30 -42.03 2.71 24.55
N THR A 31 -41.83 1.48 24.08
CA THR A 31 -41.15 0.42 24.84
C THR A 31 -39.66 0.35 24.53
N ARG A 32 -39.23 0.77 23.34
CA ARG A 32 -37.82 0.75 22.90
C ARG A 32 -37.54 1.87 21.90
N ILE A 33 -36.28 2.30 21.83
CA ILE A 33 -35.78 3.22 20.81
C ILE A 33 -34.43 2.69 20.31
N ALA A 34 -34.19 2.78 19.00
CA ALA A 34 -32.86 2.64 18.41
C ALA A 34 -32.60 3.83 17.46
N ALA A 35 -31.36 4.29 17.39
CA ALA A 35 -30.95 5.40 16.53
C ALA A 35 -29.74 5.01 15.68
N GLY A 36 -29.81 5.24 14.38
CA GLY A 36 -28.66 5.19 13.47
C GLY A 36 -28.12 6.58 13.17
N ALA A 37 -27.36 6.75 12.08
CA ALA A 37 -26.67 8.01 11.78
C ALA A 37 -27.63 9.20 11.57
N CYS A 38 -28.74 8.98 10.88
CA CYS A 38 -29.72 10.02 10.55
C CYS A 38 -31.18 9.53 10.66
N HIS A 39 -31.42 8.48 11.44
CA HIS A 39 -32.76 7.90 11.61
C HIS A 39 -32.95 7.33 13.01
N THR A 40 -34.20 7.19 13.42
CA THR A 40 -34.63 6.72 14.74
C THR A 40 -35.83 5.80 14.58
N ILE A 41 -35.89 4.75 15.40
CA ILE A 41 -36.97 3.78 15.40
C ILE A 41 -37.51 3.68 16.81
N ALA A 42 -38.77 4.06 16.99
CA ALA A 42 -39.49 3.84 18.24
C ALA A 42 -40.33 2.57 18.14
N ILE A 43 -40.33 1.72 19.17
CA ILE A 43 -41.22 0.56 19.25
C ILE A 43 -42.39 0.91 20.16
N ILE A 44 -43.62 0.74 19.66
CA ILE A 44 -44.86 0.98 20.40
C ILE A 44 -45.70 -0.29 20.30
N ARG A 45 -45.94 -0.94 21.44
CA ARG A 45 -46.73 -2.20 21.52
C ARG A 45 -46.27 -3.26 20.50
N GLY A 46 -44.94 -3.43 20.36
CA GLY A 46 -44.35 -4.42 19.44
C GLY A 46 -44.35 -4.02 17.97
N SER A 47 -44.85 -2.84 17.60
CA SER A 47 -44.78 -2.32 16.23
C SER A 47 -43.70 -1.24 16.12
N PRO A 48 -42.88 -1.24 15.06
CA PRO A 48 -41.87 -0.20 14.84
C PRO A 48 -42.44 1.04 14.15
N TYR A 49 -41.97 2.20 14.60
CA TYR A 49 -42.30 3.52 14.10
C TYR A 49 -40.99 4.25 13.74
N PRO A 50 -40.37 3.89 12.59
CA PRO A 50 -39.16 4.54 12.09
C PRO A 50 -39.43 5.96 11.60
N PHE A 51 -38.44 6.85 11.70
CA PHE A 51 -38.41 8.20 11.13
C PHE A 51 -36.98 8.70 10.96
N GLY A 52 -36.78 9.69 10.10
CA GLY A 52 -35.51 10.26 9.68
C GLY A 52 -35.20 10.01 8.20
N LEU A 53 -33.92 10.09 7.85
CA LEU A 53 -33.39 9.83 6.51
C LEU A 53 -33.68 8.39 6.10
N ASN A 54 -34.05 8.16 4.83
CA ASN A 54 -34.35 6.83 4.30
C ASN A 54 -33.70 6.56 2.93
N SER A 55 -32.69 7.32 2.53
CA SER A 55 -32.05 7.22 1.21
C SER A 55 -31.44 5.83 0.92
N SER A 56 -31.15 5.04 1.95
CA SER A 56 -30.61 3.68 1.88
C SER A 56 -31.66 2.62 2.23
N GLY A 57 -32.93 3.00 2.42
CA GLY A 57 -33.97 2.10 2.91
C GLY A 57 -33.87 1.77 4.41
N GLN A 58 -33.08 2.54 5.17
CA GLN A 58 -32.77 2.29 6.58
C GLN A 58 -33.99 2.31 7.51
N LEU A 59 -35.13 2.88 7.09
CA LEU A 59 -36.37 2.84 7.88
C LEU A 59 -37.05 1.46 7.83
N GLY A 60 -36.65 0.57 6.92
CA GLY A 60 -37.17 -0.81 6.85
C GLY A 60 -38.64 -0.91 6.46
N ASN A 61 -39.18 0.11 5.79
CA ASN A 61 -40.58 0.19 5.36
C ASN A 61 -40.79 -0.17 3.87
N GLY A 62 -39.81 -0.86 3.27
CA GLY A 62 -39.84 -1.24 1.85
C GLY A 62 -39.71 -0.07 0.86
N LYS A 63 -39.41 1.15 1.35
CA LYS A 63 -39.28 2.38 0.55
C LYS A 63 -37.93 3.03 0.83
N ILE A 64 -37.51 3.92 -0.07
CA ILE A 64 -36.29 4.75 0.06
C ILE A 64 -36.59 6.25 0.31
N MET A 65 -37.85 6.56 0.63
CA MET A 65 -38.30 7.94 0.84
C MET A 65 -38.13 8.34 2.31
N THR A 66 -37.41 9.44 2.54
CA THR A 66 -37.21 10.07 3.86
C THR A 66 -38.54 10.40 4.54
N GLN A 67 -38.59 10.23 5.85
CA GLN A 67 -39.81 10.41 6.63
C GLN A 67 -39.54 11.25 7.87
N SER A 68 -40.04 12.48 7.95
CA SER A 68 -39.75 13.39 9.06
C SER A 68 -40.49 13.10 10.36
N THR A 69 -41.58 12.32 10.31
CA THR A 69 -42.41 11.97 11.47
C THR A 69 -42.44 10.46 11.70
N PRO A 70 -42.57 9.98 12.95
CA PRO A 70 -42.77 8.55 13.22
C PRO A 70 -43.98 8.01 12.48
N ARG A 71 -43.82 6.96 11.69
CA ARG A 71 -44.93 6.21 11.09
C ARG A 71 -44.70 4.73 11.26
N LYS A 72 -45.78 4.00 11.55
CA LYS A 72 -45.76 2.56 11.72
C LYS A 72 -45.24 1.90 10.43
N THR A 73 -44.35 0.92 10.57
CA THR A 73 -44.02 0.01 9.46
C THR A 73 -45.13 -1.02 9.31
N ASP A 74 -45.68 -1.10 8.10
CA ASP A 74 -46.69 -2.10 7.76
C ASP A 74 -46.05 -3.51 7.73
N ASP A 75 -46.84 -4.54 8.05
CA ASP A 75 -46.44 -5.96 8.02
C ASP A 75 -45.31 -6.40 8.98
N LEU A 76 -44.82 -5.49 9.83
CA LEU A 76 -43.84 -5.77 10.87
C LEU A 76 -44.44 -5.51 12.26
N ASP A 77 -44.72 -6.59 12.98
CA ASP A 77 -45.27 -6.60 14.35
C ASP A 77 -44.49 -7.55 15.26
N HIS A 78 -44.86 -7.62 16.55
CA HIS A 78 -44.22 -8.49 17.54
C HIS A 78 -42.69 -8.35 17.62
N VAL A 79 -42.19 -7.12 17.42
CA VAL A 79 -40.76 -6.78 17.51
C VAL A 79 -40.30 -6.84 18.97
N THR A 80 -39.39 -7.78 19.23
CA THR A 80 -38.79 -8.02 20.54
C THR A 80 -37.47 -7.28 20.73
N ALA A 81 -36.75 -6.96 19.65
CA ALA A 81 -35.57 -6.10 19.71
C ALA A 81 -35.42 -5.28 18.43
N VAL A 82 -34.82 -4.10 18.56
CA VAL A 82 -34.46 -3.23 17.43
C VAL A 82 -33.04 -2.74 17.63
N PHE A 83 -32.26 -2.78 16.56
CA PHE A 83 -30.89 -2.28 16.49
C PHE A 83 -30.79 -1.35 15.29
N ALA A 84 -30.10 -0.23 15.44
CA ALA A 84 -29.84 0.69 14.35
C ALA A 84 -28.40 1.14 14.42
N GLY A 85 -27.76 1.25 13.25
CA GLY A 85 -26.36 1.63 13.12
C GLY A 85 -26.12 2.17 11.72
N TYR A 86 -25.45 3.32 11.61
CA TYR A 86 -25.21 4.01 10.34
C TYR A 86 -26.49 4.16 9.49
N HIS A 87 -26.58 3.47 8.35
CA HIS A 87 -27.74 3.43 7.46
C HIS A 87 -28.47 2.08 7.46
N GLN A 88 -28.43 1.35 8.57
CA GLN A 88 -29.04 0.02 8.70
C GLN A 88 -29.90 -0.09 9.96
N THR A 89 -30.96 -0.88 9.86
CA THR A 89 -31.85 -1.26 10.96
C THR A 89 -32.08 -2.76 10.94
N PHE A 90 -31.99 -3.40 12.11
CA PHE A 90 -32.27 -4.81 12.30
C PHE A 90 -33.37 -4.99 13.34
N PHE A 91 -34.29 -5.90 13.05
CA PHE A 91 -35.40 -6.24 13.94
C PHE A 91 -35.34 -7.72 14.31
N ILE A 92 -35.59 -8.03 15.57
CA ILE A 92 -35.89 -9.40 16.01
C ILE A 92 -37.40 -9.47 16.21
N ARG A 93 -38.06 -10.39 15.49
CA ARG A 93 -39.50 -10.64 15.56
C ARG A 93 -39.74 -11.98 16.26
N SER A 94 -40.68 -12.01 17.20
CA SER A 94 -41.13 -13.28 17.78
C SER A 94 -41.95 -14.08 16.77
N ALA A 95 -41.74 -15.41 16.71
CA ALA A 95 -42.49 -16.30 15.84
C ALA A 95 -43.88 -16.71 16.39
N GLY A 96 -44.23 -16.29 17.63
CA GLY A 96 -45.48 -16.66 18.30
C GLY A 96 -46.34 -15.47 18.72
N SER A 97 -47.63 -15.73 18.98
CA SER A 97 -48.59 -14.75 19.52
C SER A 97 -48.20 -14.40 20.96
N ILE A 98 -47.65 -13.21 21.17
CA ILE A 98 -47.37 -12.69 22.52
C ILE A 98 -48.68 -12.15 23.09
N GLU A 99 -49.11 -12.66 24.26
CA GLU A 99 -50.25 -12.07 24.98
C GLU A 99 -49.93 -10.61 25.34
N GLN A 100 -50.90 -9.71 25.16
CA GLN A 100 -50.74 -8.25 25.13
C GLN A 100 -50.20 -7.58 26.42
N ASN A 101 -49.75 -8.35 27.43
CA ASN A 101 -49.26 -7.84 28.70
C ASN A 101 -47.88 -8.38 29.15
N GLU A 102 -47.18 -9.19 28.35
CA GLU A 102 -45.78 -9.45 28.66
C GLU A 102 -44.92 -8.29 28.17
N ILE A 103 -44.27 -7.60 29.12
CA ILE A 103 -43.13 -6.73 28.84
C ILE A 103 -42.02 -7.63 28.32
N VAL A 104 -42.09 -7.99 27.03
CA VAL A 104 -40.96 -8.57 26.32
C VAL A 104 -40.02 -7.40 26.01
N GLY A 105 -39.52 -6.75 27.06
CA GLY A 105 -38.45 -5.75 27.07
C GLY A 105 -37.09 -6.44 26.84
N PRO A 106 -35.94 -5.80 27.11
CA PRO A 106 -34.60 -6.33 26.81
C PRO A 106 -34.18 -7.53 27.67
N SER A 107 -35.13 -8.35 28.15
CA SER A 107 -34.92 -9.42 29.12
C SER A 107 -34.45 -10.73 28.52
N CYS A 108 -34.23 -10.81 27.20
CA CYS A 108 -33.21 -11.76 26.74
C CYS A 108 -31.88 -11.04 27.00
N PRO A 109 -31.08 -11.45 28.00
CA PRO A 109 -29.78 -10.84 28.23
C PRO A 109 -29.02 -10.93 26.92
N VAL A 110 -28.89 -9.81 26.21
CA VAL A 110 -27.98 -9.71 25.07
C VAL A 110 -26.65 -10.05 25.67
N LYS A 111 -26.08 -11.18 25.26
CA LYS A 111 -24.73 -11.55 25.68
C LYS A 111 -23.85 -10.43 25.14
N LEU A 112 -23.45 -9.53 26.03
CA LEU A 112 -22.54 -8.45 25.67
C LEU A 112 -21.28 -9.11 25.10
N PRO A 113 -20.72 -8.57 24.02
CA PRO A 113 -19.42 -9.02 23.55
C PRO A 113 -18.45 -9.01 24.73
N SER A 114 -17.71 -10.10 24.89
CA SER A 114 -16.62 -10.15 25.86
C SER A 114 -15.69 -8.97 25.60
N LYS A 115 -15.08 -8.46 26.66
CA LYS A 115 -14.14 -7.35 26.54
C LYS A 115 -12.94 -7.58 27.43
N ILE A 116 -11.85 -6.94 27.05
CA ILE A 116 -10.65 -6.85 27.86
C ILE A 116 -10.28 -5.38 28.04
N ASP A 117 -9.82 -5.07 29.23
CA ASP A 117 -9.18 -3.83 29.62
C ASP A 117 -8.15 -4.18 30.71
N ARG A 118 -7.33 -3.21 31.11
CA ARG A 118 -6.24 -3.48 32.06
C ARG A 118 -6.74 -4.08 33.37
N GLU A 119 -7.84 -3.57 33.91
CA GLU A 119 -8.41 -4.05 35.17
C GLU A 119 -8.91 -5.50 35.06
N ILE A 120 -9.64 -5.81 33.98
CA ILE A 120 -10.12 -7.17 33.72
C ILE A 120 -8.95 -8.14 33.55
N PHE A 121 -7.90 -7.73 32.82
CA PHE A 121 -6.72 -8.53 32.60
C PHE A 121 -5.95 -8.81 33.89
N GLU A 122 -5.66 -7.78 34.70
CA GLU A 122 -4.99 -7.92 35.99
C GLU A 122 -5.81 -8.81 36.94
N LYS A 123 -7.14 -8.70 36.93
CA LYS A 123 -8.01 -9.54 37.74
C LYS A 123 -7.92 -11.01 37.34
N ALA A 124 -7.90 -11.30 36.04
CA ALA A 124 -7.71 -12.65 35.51
C ALA A 124 -6.32 -13.21 35.83
N LEU A 125 -5.28 -12.36 35.87
CA LEU A 125 -3.95 -12.77 36.33
C LEU A 125 -3.90 -13.11 37.82
N ARG A 126 -4.57 -12.30 38.66
CA ARG A 126 -4.56 -12.47 40.11
C ARG A 126 -5.40 -13.65 40.59
N SER A 127 -6.35 -14.16 39.80
CA SER A 127 -7.14 -15.34 40.19
C SER A 127 -6.26 -16.59 40.33
N GLY A 128 -5.07 -16.61 39.71
CA GLY A 128 -4.12 -17.73 39.75
C GLY A 128 -4.53 -18.90 38.86
N GLU A 129 -5.72 -18.84 38.26
CA GLU A 129 -6.21 -19.84 37.32
C GLU A 129 -5.85 -19.42 35.90
N LYS A 130 -4.74 -19.98 35.39
CA LYS A 130 -4.31 -19.78 33.99
C LYS A 130 -5.45 -20.00 32.97
N LEU A 131 -6.39 -20.89 33.30
CA LEU A 131 -7.57 -21.19 32.48
C LEU A 131 -8.53 -20.00 32.33
N ASP A 132 -8.70 -19.17 33.37
CA ASP A 132 -9.57 -17.99 33.32
C ASP A 132 -9.05 -16.99 32.29
N LEU A 133 -7.74 -16.72 32.34
CA LEU A 133 -7.11 -15.81 31.39
C LEU A 133 -7.16 -16.37 29.97
N MET A 134 -6.92 -17.67 29.78
CA MET A 134 -7.03 -18.31 28.46
C MET A 134 -8.45 -18.18 27.91
N THR A 135 -9.46 -18.46 28.73
CA THR A 135 -10.88 -18.36 28.33
C THR A 135 -11.27 -16.93 27.99
N LEU A 136 -10.79 -15.95 28.76
CA LEU A 136 -11.01 -14.54 28.48
C LEU A 136 -10.40 -14.14 27.13
N VAL A 137 -9.13 -14.47 26.93
CA VAL A 137 -8.37 -14.17 25.71
C VAL A 137 -9.04 -14.81 24.49
N GLU A 138 -9.34 -16.10 24.54
CA GLU A 138 -10.03 -16.83 23.47
C GLU A 138 -11.39 -16.21 23.15
N SER A 139 -12.19 -15.90 24.18
CA SER A 139 -13.52 -15.31 23.99
C SER A 139 -13.49 -13.89 23.42
N VAL A 140 -12.43 -13.12 23.68
CA VAL A 140 -12.29 -11.75 23.16
C VAL A 140 -11.77 -11.80 21.72
N PHE A 141 -10.67 -12.51 21.47
CA PHE A 141 -9.99 -12.48 20.18
C PHE A 141 -10.65 -13.33 19.09
N SER A 142 -11.62 -14.19 19.44
CA SER A 142 -12.45 -14.92 18.46
C SER A 142 -13.60 -14.10 17.86
N SER A 143 -13.77 -12.83 18.26
CA SER A 143 -14.86 -11.97 17.81
C SER A 143 -14.41 -10.53 17.59
N LEU A 144 -14.53 -10.04 16.35
CA LEU A 144 -14.24 -8.64 16.01
C LEU A 144 -15.06 -7.65 16.84
N SER A 145 -16.30 -8.01 17.19
CA SER A 145 -17.15 -7.18 18.06
C SER A 145 -16.62 -7.12 19.50
N SER A 146 -16.03 -8.21 19.99
CA SER A 146 -15.45 -8.28 21.34
C SER A 146 -14.16 -7.46 21.41
N ILE A 147 -13.29 -7.57 20.39
CA ILE A 147 -12.08 -6.74 20.29
C ILE A 147 -12.47 -5.26 20.19
N ASN A 148 -13.46 -4.92 19.37
CA ASN A 148 -13.96 -3.55 19.22
C ASN A 148 -14.62 -2.98 20.50
N ASN A 149 -15.14 -3.85 21.37
CA ASN A 149 -15.71 -3.50 22.67
C ASN A 149 -14.65 -3.40 23.80
N SER A 150 -13.39 -3.71 23.48
CA SER A 150 -12.27 -3.67 24.41
C SER A 150 -11.60 -2.29 24.43
N PHE A 151 -10.99 -1.95 25.56
CA PHE A 151 -10.23 -0.70 25.74
C PHE A 151 -10.98 0.61 25.42
N LEU A 152 -12.31 0.62 25.49
CA LEU A 152 -13.08 1.85 25.32
C LEU A 152 -12.85 2.81 26.49
N PHE A 153 -12.82 4.11 26.23
CA PHE A 153 -12.88 5.11 27.32
C PHE A 153 -14.10 4.85 28.21
N GLN A 154 -13.97 5.11 29.51
CA GLN A 154 -15.07 4.93 30.45
C GLN A 154 -16.07 6.09 30.42
N ASP A 155 -15.70 7.21 29.81
CA ASP A 155 -16.50 8.43 29.69
C ASP A 155 -17.12 8.60 28.29
N GLU A 156 -17.69 9.79 28.03
CA GLU A 156 -18.38 10.11 26.77
C GLU A 156 -17.50 10.04 25.52
N ARG A 157 -16.16 10.05 25.66
CA ARG A 157 -15.23 9.95 24.52
C ARG A 157 -15.44 8.67 23.72
N ARG A 158 -15.90 7.58 24.35
CA ARG A 158 -16.20 6.31 23.66
C ARG A 158 -17.33 6.42 22.63
N PHE A 159 -18.21 7.42 22.79
CA PHE A 159 -19.36 7.68 21.93
C PHE A 159 -19.14 8.84 20.96
N ASN A 160 -18.20 9.74 21.24
CA ASN A 160 -17.90 10.90 20.39
C ASN A 160 -16.89 10.55 19.28
N VAL A 161 -17.19 9.49 18.53
CA VAL A 161 -16.33 8.96 17.47
C VAL A 161 -16.58 9.72 16.16
N GLY A 162 -15.51 10.11 15.47
CA GLY A 162 -15.61 10.80 14.18
C GLY A 162 -14.25 11.07 13.56
N ILE A 163 -14.25 11.39 12.26
CA ILE A 163 -13.04 11.60 11.43
C ILE A 163 -12.06 12.59 12.08
N ASP A 164 -12.58 13.64 12.74
CA ASP A 164 -11.76 14.69 13.37
C ASP A 164 -11.81 14.68 14.91
N ARG A 165 -12.46 13.68 15.54
CA ARG A 165 -12.96 13.84 16.93
C ARG A 165 -12.46 12.83 17.96
N SER A 166 -12.18 11.58 17.57
CA SER A 166 -11.45 10.53 18.35
C SER A 166 -11.83 9.14 17.82
N HIS A 167 -10.94 8.16 17.96
CA HIS A 167 -11.23 6.74 17.75
C HIS A 167 -12.04 6.09 18.90
N GLY A 168 -12.12 6.72 20.08
CA GLY A 168 -12.94 6.25 21.22
C GLY A 168 -12.36 5.09 22.05
N ILE A 169 -11.15 4.63 21.72
CA ILE A 169 -10.34 3.71 22.54
C ILE A 169 -9.26 4.46 23.34
N ASP A 170 -8.93 3.93 24.50
CA ASP A 170 -7.87 4.37 25.40
C ASP A 170 -6.56 3.63 25.09
N LEU A 171 -5.69 4.27 24.29
CA LEU A 171 -4.44 3.65 23.82
C LEU A 171 -3.44 3.39 24.95
N ASP A 172 -3.49 4.16 26.03
CA ASP A 172 -2.63 3.92 27.19
C ASP A 172 -3.02 2.58 27.83
N GLN A 173 -4.31 2.30 27.98
CA GLN A 173 -4.78 0.99 28.46
C GLN A 173 -4.44 -0.16 27.52
N VAL A 174 -4.49 0.06 26.20
CA VAL A 174 -4.06 -0.93 25.21
C VAL A 174 -2.59 -1.29 25.45
N MET A 175 -1.71 -0.29 25.43
CA MET A 175 -0.27 -0.47 25.60
C MET A 175 0.06 -1.14 26.94
N GLU A 176 -0.47 -0.62 28.05
CA GLU A 176 -0.21 -1.16 29.39
C GLU A 176 -0.68 -2.62 29.54
N THR A 177 -1.83 -2.97 28.96
CA THR A 177 -2.36 -4.34 29.03
C THR A 177 -1.47 -5.31 28.25
N PHE A 178 -1.00 -4.91 27.08
CA PHE A 178 -0.11 -5.76 26.28
C PHE A 178 1.32 -5.82 26.83
N MET A 179 1.80 -4.78 27.52
CA MET A 179 3.02 -4.88 28.32
C MET A 179 2.90 -5.92 29.44
N LEU A 180 1.78 -5.94 30.17
CA LEU A 180 1.52 -6.97 31.19
C LEU A 180 1.44 -8.37 30.59
N PHE A 181 0.89 -8.48 29.37
CA PHE A 181 0.88 -9.74 28.63
C PHE A 181 2.29 -10.20 28.29
N ASP A 182 3.18 -9.29 27.91
CA ASP A 182 4.55 -9.62 27.53
C ASP A 182 5.41 -10.09 28.73
N GLU A 183 5.11 -9.63 29.93
CA GLU A 183 5.76 -10.07 31.17
C GLU A 183 5.40 -11.53 31.57
N LEU A 184 4.42 -12.16 30.89
CA LEU A 184 3.98 -13.51 31.24
C LEU A 184 5.01 -14.58 30.86
N ALA A 185 5.35 -15.43 31.83
CA ALA A 185 6.18 -16.62 31.58
C ALA A 185 5.57 -17.59 30.54
N SER A 186 4.25 -17.52 30.32
CA SER A 186 3.54 -18.33 29.33
C SER A 186 3.08 -17.54 28.09
N LYS A 187 3.69 -16.38 27.83
CA LYS A 187 3.33 -15.48 26.72
C LYS A 187 3.19 -16.19 25.38
N LYS A 188 4.11 -17.11 25.03
CA LYS A 188 4.05 -17.89 23.79
C LYS A 188 2.73 -18.66 23.63
N GLN A 189 2.27 -19.35 24.68
CA GLN A 189 1.03 -20.12 24.61
C GLN A 189 -0.20 -19.21 24.40
N PHE A 190 -0.20 -18.03 25.02
CA PHE A 190 -1.26 -17.06 24.81
C PHE A 190 -1.19 -16.44 23.42
N SER A 191 0.01 -16.16 22.89
CA SER A 191 0.20 -15.69 21.51
C SER A 191 -0.35 -16.71 20.50
N ASP A 192 -0.04 -18.00 20.66
CA ASP A 192 -0.56 -19.07 19.81
C ASP A 192 -2.10 -19.13 19.88
N LEU A 193 -2.67 -19.05 21.09
CA LEU A 193 -4.12 -19.03 21.31
C LEU A 193 -4.79 -17.81 20.65
N ILE A 194 -4.17 -16.64 20.74
CA ILE A 194 -4.68 -15.42 20.10
C ILE A 194 -4.64 -15.56 18.58
N ALA A 195 -3.56 -16.08 18.00
CA ALA A 195 -3.45 -16.30 16.57
C ALA A 195 -4.55 -17.24 16.05
N ASP A 196 -4.78 -18.36 16.75
CA ASP A 196 -5.86 -19.29 16.43
C ASP A 196 -7.25 -18.66 16.57
N SER A 197 -7.45 -17.85 17.62
CA SER A 197 -8.71 -17.13 17.86
C SER A 197 -8.98 -16.08 16.78
N LEU A 198 -7.96 -15.30 16.38
CA LEU A 198 -8.06 -14.28 15.35
C LEU A 198 -8.39 -14.88 13.99
N SER A 199 -7.84 -16.06 13.67
CA SER A 199 -8.19 -16.79 12.45
C SER A 199 -9.71 -17.05 12.36
N ILE A 200 -10.35 -17.39 13.48
CA ILE A 200 -11.81 -17.54 13.57
C ILE A 200 -12.51 -16.19 13.39
N ALA A 201 -12.02 -15.13 14.05
CA ALA A 201 -12.62 -13.80 13.95
C ALA A 201 -12.58 -13.26 12.50
N TYR A 202 -11.45 -13.45 11.81
CA TYR A 202 -11.26 -13.02 10.43
C TYR A 202 -12.13 -13.75 9.42
N ALA A 203 -12.57 -14.98 9.71
CA ALA A 203 -13.56 -15.66 8.87
C ALA A 203 -14.89 -14.88 8.77
N SER A 204 -15.20 -14.02 9.75
CA SER A 204 -16.37 -13.14 9.75
C SER A 204 -16.10 -11.73 9.20
N TRP A 205 -14.85 -11.44 8.82
CA TRP A 205 -14.45 -10.11 8.37
C TRP A 205 -14.99 -9.81 6.97
N ASN A 206 -15.62 -8.65 6.80
CA ASN A 206 -15.99 -8.12 5.49
C ASN A 206 -14.93 -7.10 5.06
N SER A 207 -14.40 -7.24 3.84
CA SER A 207 -13.29 -6.44 3.28
C SER A 207 -13.59 -4.94 3.11
N LYS A 208 -14.75 -4.45 3.54
CA LYS A 208 -15.09 -3.02 3.57
C LYS A 208 -15.36 -2.58 5.01
N VAL A 209 -14.33 -2.09 5.70
CA VAL A 209 -14.54 -1.33 6.94
C VAL A 209 -15.14 0.02 6.57
N SER A 210 -16.40 0.24 6.91
CA SER A 210 -17.16 1.43 6.48
C SER A 210 -17.37 2.47 7.57
N CYS A 211 -16.86 2.24 8.79
CA CYS A 211 -17.01 3.17 9.90
C CYS A 211 -15.75 3.28 10.77
N VAL A 212 -15.64 4.39 11.50
CA VAL A 212 -14.50 4.71 12.36
C VAL A 212 -14.36 3.72 13.51
N GLU A 213 -15.45 3.10 13.98
CA GLU A 213 -15.38 2.06 15.00
C GLU A 213 -14.70 0.80 14.48
N GLY A 214 -14.93 0.43 13.21
CA GLY A 214 -14.24 -0.73 12.62
C GLY A 214 -12.72 -0.51 12.50
N LEU A 215 -12.26 0.75 12.54
CA LEU A 215 -10.83 1.07 12.55
C LEU A 215 -10.13 0.76 13.88
N ARG A 216 -10.87 0.64 14.99
CA ARG A 216 -10.31 0.38 16.33
C ARG A 216 -9.48 -0.89 16.38
N LEU A 217 -9.85 -1.89 15.60
CA LEU A 217 -9.13 -3.16 15.49
C LEU A 217 -7.69 -2.95 15.01
N PHE A 218 -7.45 -2.01 14.10
CA PHE A 218 -6.11 -1.67 13.61
C PHE A 218 -5.27 -0.89 14.60
N PHE A 219 -5.87 -0.33 15.65
CA PHE A 219 -5.13 0.30 16.74
C PHE A 219 -4.87 -0.65 17.91
N ILE A 220 -5.68 -1.69 18.08
CA ILE A 220 -5.55 -2.66 19.18
C ILE A 220 -4.61 -3.79 18.80
N LEU A 221 -4.83 -4.43 17.64
CA LEU A 221 -4.14 -5.67 17.28
C LEU A 221 -2.63 -5.54 17.11
N PRO A 222 -2.06 -4.44 16.57
CA PRO A 222 -0.60 -4.31 16.41
C PRO A 222 0.20 -4.40 17.72
N TRP A 223 -0.44 -4.16 18.87
CA TRP A 223 0.20 -4.28 20.17
C TRP A 223 0.30 -5.72 20.68
N LEU A 224 -0.34 -6.68 20.01
CA LEU A 224 -0.23 -8.08 20.37
C LEU A 224 1.19 -8.60 20.09
N PRO A 225 1.75 -9.46 20.94
CA PRO A 225 3.04 -10.06 20.66
C PRO A 225 3.11 -10.80 19.33
N VAL A 226 2.00 -11.37 18.83
CA VAL A 226 2.01 -12.03 17.50
C VAL A 226 2.41 -11.10 16.34
N PHE A 227 2.36 -9.77 16.53
CA PHE A 227 2.84 -8.77 15.57
C PHE A 227 4.28 -8.29 15.83
N THR A 228 4.81 -8.45 17.05
CA THR A 228 6.09 -7.86 17.48
C THR A 228 7.14 -8.91 17.89
N GLU A 229 6.73 -9.99 18.54
CA GLU A 229 7.58 -11.05 19.08
C GLU A 229 7.01 -12.44 18.75
N ASN A 230 7.81 -13.29 18.09
CA ASN A 230 7.43 -14.64 17.61
C ASN A 230 6.61 -14.65 16.30
N VAL A 231 6.94 -13.77 15.36
CA VAL A 231 6.42 -13.92 14.00
C VAL A 231 6.91 -15.24 13.41
N THR A 232 5.96 -16.08 13.02
CA THR A 232 6.16 -17.34 12.31
C THR A 232 5.30 -17.36 11.05
N LEU A 233 5.61 -18.22 10.09
CA LEU A 233 4.79 -18.37 8.88
C LEU A 233 3.32 -18.71 9.18
N ASP A 234 3.07 -19.50 10.23
CA ASP A 234 1.71 -19.83 10.68
C ASP A 234 0.97 -18.58 11.19
N THR A 235 1.62 -17.76 12.02
CA THR A 235 1.02 -16.49 12.49
C THR A 235 0.85 -15.49 11.35
N ILE A 236 1.75 -15.48 10.35
CA ILE A 236 1.60 -14.60 9.19
C ILE A 236 0.34 -14.95 8.43
N PHE A 237 0.17 -16.23 8.10
CA PHE A 237 -0.98 -16.73 7.38
C PHE A 237 -2.29 -16.47 8.15
N LYS A 238 -2.31 -16.78 9.45
CA LYS A 238 -3.53 -16.64 10.28
C LYS A 238 -3.85 -15.20 10.67
N VAL A 239 -2.83 -14.35 10.84
CA VAL A 239 -2.98 -13.05 11.49
C VAL A 239 -2.55 -11.88 10.61
N HIS A 240 -1.31 -11.86 10.14
CA HIS A 240 -0.73 -10.69 9.46
C HIS A 240 -1.35 -10.48 8.07
N THR A 241 -1.45 -11.52 7.26
CA THR A 241 -1.97 -11.41 5.89
C THR A 241 -3.40 -10.90 5.86
N PRO A 242 -4.38 -11.47 6.62
CA PRO A 242 -5.73 -10.94 6.64
C PRO A 242 -5.81 -9.50 7.19
N PHE A 243 -4.97 -9.17 8.18
CA PHE A 243 -4.90 -7.83 8.77
C PHE A 243 -4.43 -6.77 7.75
N ILE A 244 -3.34 -7.06 7.05
CA ILE A 244 -2.74 -6.15 6.06
C ILE A 244 -3.63 -6.05 4.82
N GLU A 245 -4.19 -7.16 4.33
CA GLU A 245 -5.16 -7.14 3.23
C GLU A 245 -6.38 -6.27 3.56
N ALA A 246 -6.88 -6.34 4.80
CA ALA A 246 -7.99 -5.50 5.26
C ALA A 246 -7.61 -4.00 5.27
N LEU A 247 -6.41 -3.64 5.73
CA LEU A 247 -5.92 -2.26 5.70
C LEU A 247 -5.74 -1.75 4.28
N TYR A 248 -5.10 -2.55 3.44
CA TYR A 248 -4.77 -2.15 2.07
C TYR A 248 -6.03 -2.03 1.22
N SER A 249 -6.96 -2.98 1.29
CA SER A 249 -8.20 -2.95 0.51
C SER A 249 -9.17 -1.83 0.91
N THR A 250 -9.11 -1.36 2.16
CA THR A 250 -10.10 -0.40 2.66
C THR A 250 -9.60 1.04 2.65
N PHE A 251 -8.32 1.27 2.97
CA PHE A 251 -7.84 2.61 3.27
C PHE A 251 -6.71 3.07 2.35
N HIS A 252 -5.81 2.17 1.91
CA HIS A 252 -4.55 2.55 1.25
C HIS A 252 -3.76 3.63 2.04
N ILE A 253 -3.96 3.75 3.37
CA ILE A 253 -3.38 4.82 4.20
C ILE A 253 -2.03 4.41 4.80
N VAL A 254 -1.87 3.13 5.17
CA VAL A 254 -0.66 2.65 5.85
C VAL A 254 0.35 2.15 4.82
N PRO A 255 1.56 2.75 4.72
CA PRO A 255 2.61 2.27 3.83
C PRO A 255 3.01 0.82 4.17
N LEU A 256 3.31 0.01 3.16
CA LEU A 256 3.75 -1.37 3.38
C LEU A 256 5.04 -1.46 4.20
N GLU A 257 5.89 -0.42 4.12
CA GLU A 257 7.11 -0.25 4.91
C GLU A 257 6.86 -0.32 6.43
N THR A 258 5.64 0.00 6.89
CA THR A 258 5.27 -0.08 8.31
C THR A 258 5.18 -1.53 8.81
N PHE A 259 5.11 -2.53 7.92
CA PHE A 259 5.00 -3.95 8.27
C PHE A 259 6.32 -4.71 8.14
N TYR A 260 7.42 -4.04 7.83
CA TYR A 260 8.72 -4.70 7.71
C TYR A 260 9.19 -5.25 9.05
N ILE A 261 9.76 -6.45 8.99
CA ILE A 261 10.45 -7.06 10.12
C ILE A 261 11.94 -6.86 9.84
N GLU A 262 12.52 -5.82 10.42
CA GLU A 262 13.88 -5.35 10.09
C GLU A 262 14.95 -6.45 10.23
N ASP A 263 14.85 -7.27 11.28
CA ASP A 263 15.83 -8.33 11.57
C ASP A 263 15.48 -9.68 10.93
N LEU A 264 14.46 -9.76 10.07
CA LEU A 264 14.00 -11.05 9.54
C LEU A 264 15.09 -11.80 8.78
N GLY A 265 15.91 -11.09 8.01
CA GLY A 265 17.06 -11.64 7.29
C GLY A 265 18.24 -12.06 8.18
N GLN A 266 18.28 -11.59 9.43
CA GLN A 266 19.28 -12.00 10.43
C GLN A 266 18.78 -13.22 11.21
N ILE A 267 17.49 -13.27 11.51
CA ILE A 267 16.84 -14.37 12.24
C ILE A 267 16.71 -15.61 11.35
N HIS A 268 16.32 -15.43 10.09
CA HIS A 268 16.11 -16.51 9.12
C HIS A 268 17.07 -16.41 7.95
N ASN A 269 17.54 -17.56 7.46
CA ASN A 269 18.40 -17.60 6.27
C ASN A 269 17.55 -17.54 4.99
N ILE A 270 17.02 -16.35 4.71
CA ILE A 270 16.13 -16.08 3.56
C ILE A 270 16.82 -16.45 2.24
N LYS A 271 18.15 -16.28 2.15
CA LYS A 271 18.94 -16.66 0.98
C LYS A 271 18.85 -18.16 0.68
N LEU A 272 19.11 -18.99 1.71
CA LEU A 272 19.04 -20.45 1.59
C LEU A 272 17.61 -20.92 1.35
N GLU A 273 16.63 -20.30 1.99
CA GLU A 273 15.22 -20.60 1.78
C GLU A 273 14.77 -20.35 0.34
N TYR A 274 15.11 -19.18 -0.20
CA TYR A 274 14.78 -18.85 -1.59
C TYR A 274 15.46 -19.81 -2.57
N TYR A 275 16.74 -20.13 -2.33
CA TYR A 275 17.46 -21.15 -3.11
C TYR A 275 16.74 -22.50 -3.08
N ASN A 276 16.35 -22.97 -1.89
CA ASN A 276 15.67 -24.24 -1.70
C ASN A 276 14.29 -24.26 -2.40
N MET A 277 13.56 -23.15 -2.36
CA MET A 277 12.27 -22.97 -3.02
C MET A 277 12.42 -23.03 -4.54
N VAL A 278 13.31 -22.21 -5.12
CA VAL A 278 13.54 -22.14 -6.58
C VAL A 278 14.02 -23.48 -7.13
N THR A 279 14.96 -24.13 -6.43
CA THR A 279 15.56 -25.41 -6.88
C THR A 279 14.77 -26.63 -6.44
N LYS A 280 13.64 -26.45 -5.74
CA LYS A 280 12.74 -27.49 -5.23
C LYS A 280 13.47 -28.59 -4.43
N GLN A 281 14.41 -28.21 -3.57
CA GLN A 281 15.12 -29.17 -2.68
C GLN A 281 14.18 -29.85 -1.69
N GLN A 282 13.04 -29.21 -1.37
CA GLN A 282 12.02 -29.73 -0.46
C GLN A 282 10.67 -29.86 -1.19
N PRO A 283 10.43 -30.96 -1.92
CA PRO A 283 9.29 -31.11 -2.83
C PRO A 283 7.92 -31.20 -2.14
N PHE A 284 7.88 -31.34 -0.81
CA PHE A 284 6.66 -31.36 -0.01
C PHE A 284 6.24 -29.96 0.48
N LYS A 285 7.08 -28.94 0.27
CA LYS A 285 6.77 -27.56 0.60
C LYS A 285 6.21 -26.83 -0.60
N ASP A 286 5.22 -26.00 -0.35
CA ASP A 286 4.66 -25.05 -1.29
C ASP A 286 5.30 -23.66 -1.11
N GLU A 287 5.07 -22.73 -2.04
CA GLU A 287 5.66 -21.37 -1.94
C GLU A 287 5.26 -20.66 -0.64
N SER A 288 4.05 -20.90 -0.11
CA SER A 288 3.55 -20.34 1.15
C SER A 288 4.34 -20.78 2.39
N ASP A 289 5.16 -21.83 2.29
CA ASP A 289 6.03 -22.32 3.36
C ASP A 289 7.37 -21.56 3.44
N TYR A 290 7.51 -20.46 2.69
CA TYR A 290 8.72 -19.64 2.62
C TYR A 290 8.40 -18.17 2.90
N TRP A 291 9.31 -17.47 3.59
CA TRP A 291 9.16 -16.04 3.90
C TRP A 291 9.03 -15.15 2.66
N THR A 292 9.66 -15.57 1.55
CA THR A 292 9.60 -14.86 0.26
C THR A 292 8.22 -14.85 -0.38
N HIS A 293 7.27 -15.67 0.09
CA HIS A 293 5.87 -15.58 -0.31
C HIS A 293 5.16 -14.35 0.28
N TYR A 294 5.71 -13.78 1.36
CA TYR A 294 5.17 -12.62 2.07
C TYR A 294 6.14 -11.43 1.95
N PRO A 295 6.39 -10.90 0.73
CA PRO A 295 7.40 -9.88 0.50
C PRO A 295 7.13 -8.55 1.21
N PHE A 296 5.89 -8.30 1.63
CA PHE A 296 5.52 -7.12 2.41
C PHE A 296 6.11 -7.10 3.84
N LEU A 297 6.67 -8.21 4.33
CA LEU A 297 7.38 -8.28 5.61
C LEU A 297 8.90 -8.11 5.46
N LEU A 298 9.41 -8.19 4.23
CA LEU A 298 10.82 -8.06 3.93
C LEU A 298 11.16 -6.59 3.70
N ASN A 299 12.19 -6.08 4.37
CA ASN A 299 12.76 -4.78 4.03
C ASN A 299 13.54 -4.83 2.71
N GLY A 300 13.91 -3.66 2.18
CA GLY A 300 14.64 -3.54 0.92
C GLY A 300 15.96 -4.32 0.91
N ALA A 301 16.70 -4.35 2.02
CA ALA A 301 17.94 -5.09 2.15
C ALA A 301 17.74 -6.61 1.99
N ALA A 302 16.74 -7.18 2.68
CA ALA A 302 16.40 -8.60 2.55
C ALA A 302 15.98 -8.95 1.11
N LYS A 303 15.16 -8.11 0.48
CA LYS A 303 14.74 -8.28 -0.93
C LYS A 303 15.93 -8.23 -1.89
N GLY A 304 16.87 -7.31 -1.67
CA GLY A 304 18.13 -7.22 -2.42
C GLY A 304 18.94 -8.51 -2.32
N GLU A 305 19.06 -9.09 -1.13
CA GLU A 305 19.75 -10.37 -0.93
C GLU A 305 19.09 -11.53 -1.67
N VAL A 306 17.76 -11.59 -1.69
CA VAL A 306 17.02 -12.59 -2.50
C VAL A 306 17.28 -12.39 -4.00
N LEU A 307 17.30 -11.14 -4.46
CA LEU A 307 17.60 -10.79 -5.85
C LEU A 307 19.01 -11.27 -6.25
N PHE A 308 20.00 -11.12 -5.36
CA PHE A 308 21.37 -11.59 -5.61
C PHE A 308 21.48 -13.12 -5.65
N VAL A 309 20.72 -13.84 -4.82
CA VAL A 309 20.66 -15.31 -4.88
C VAL A 309 20.09 -15.76 -6.23
N GLU A 310 19.01 -15.11 -6.71
CA GLU A 310 18.44 -15.41 -8.02
C GLU A 310 19.44 -15.14 -9.14
N ALA A 311 20.16 -14.03 -9.06
CA ALA A 311 21.20 -13.68 -10.01
C ALA A 311 22.30 -14.75 -10.10
N GLY A 312 22.79 -15.21 -8.95
CA GLY A 312 23.80 -16.28 -8.88
C GLY A 312 23.29 -17.60 -9.47
N LEU A 313 22.03 -17.96 -9.22
CA LEU A 313 21.40 -19.15 -9.78
C LEU A 313 21.32 -19.10 -11.31
N ILE A 314 20.85 -18.00 -11.87
CA ILE A 314 20.76 -17.80 -13.32
C ILE A 314 22.16 -17.89 -13.96
N GLN A 315 23.17 -17.25 -13.36
CA GLN A 315 24.55 -17.32 -13.84
C GLN A 315 25.11 -18.75 -13.82
N ALA A 316 24.87 -19.49 -12.73
CA ALA A 316 25.32 -20.88 -12.61
C ALA A 316 24.64 -21.80 -13.63
N MET A 317 23.34 -21.63 -13.88
CA MET A 317 22.60 -22.38 -14.89
C MET A 317 23.15 -22.14 -16.31
N HIS A 318 23.51 -20.89 -16.63
CA HIS A 318 24.12 -20.56 -17.92
C HIS A 318 25.53 -21.15 -18.06
N ALA A 319 26.35 -21.11 -17.00
CA ALA A 319 27.66 -21.74 -16.99
C ALA A 319 27.58 -23.27 -17.20
N GLN A 320 26.65 -23.93 -16.51
CA GLN A 320 26.40 -25.37 -16.66
C GLN A 320 25.90 -25.72 -18.08
N SER A 321 24.99 -24.92 -18.63
CA SER A 321 24.47 -25.12 -19.99
C SER A 321 25.56 -25.00 -21.05
N ALA A 322 26.48 -24.04 -20.91
CA ALA A 322 27.63 -23.90 -21.79
C ALA A 322 28.59 -25.09 -21.69
N MET A 323 28.80 -25.63 -20.49
CA MET A 323 29.61 -26.84 -20.28
C MET A 323 29.01 -28.06 -21.00
N ILE A 324 27.70 -28.28 -20.88
CA ILE A 324 27.00 -29.38 -21.58
C ILE A 324 27.10 -29.21 -23.11
N ALA A 325 26.87 -28.00 -23.63
CA ALA A 325 26.95 -27.71 -25.05
C ALA A 325 28.35 -27.97 -25.65
N SER A 326 29.41 -27.80 -24.85
CA SER A 326 30.79 -28.10 -25.24
C SER A 326 31.15 -29.61 -25.20
N GLY A 327 30.19 -30.48 -24.90
CA GLY A 327 30.36 -31.94 -24.94
C GLY A 327 31.18 -32.53 -23.78
N GLY A 328 31.46 -31.76 -22.72
CA GLY A 328 32.14 -32.25 -21.51
C GLY A 328 33.60 -32.71 -21.71
N LEU A 329 34.18 -32.48 -22.90
CA LEU A 329 35.48 -33.04 -23.32
C LEU A 329 36.66 -32.06 -23.15
N ILE A 330 36.46 -30.90 -22.54
CA ILE A 330 37.51 -29.90 -22.34
C ILE A 330 37.73 -29.69 -20.83
N GLU A 331 38.86 -30.16 -20.30
CA GLU A 331 39.39 -29.66 -19.03
C GLU A 331 39.62 -28.15 -19.17
N GLY A 332 38.89 -27.36 -18.38
CA GLY A 332 39.00 -25.89 -18.39
C GLY A 332 38.10 -25.18 -19.39
N VAL A 333 36.80 -25.55 -19.47
CA VAL A 333 35.80 -24.66 -20.09
C VAL A 333 35.85 -23.32 -19.37
N THR A 334 36.40 -22.31 -20.04
CA THR A 334 36.41 -20.94 -19.54
C THR A 334 34.97 -20.49 -19.34
N MET A 335 34.66 -20.00 -18.14
CA MET A 335 33.35 -19.41 -17.87
C MET A 335 33.10 -18.33 -18.93
N GLN A 336 31.99 -18.45 -19.68
CA GLN A 336 31.63 -17.42 -20.65
C GLN A 336 31.12 -16.20 -19.88
N HIS A 337 31.71 -15.03 -20.15
CA HIS A 337 31.37 -13.78 -19.49
C HIS A 337 30.58 -12.87 -20.43
N CYS A 338 29.88 -11.90 -19.84
CA CYS A 338 29.47 -10.69 -20.55
C CYS A 338 30.70 -9.77 -20.61
N ASP A 339 31.44 -9.78 -21.73
CA ASP A 339 32.74 -9.10 -21.85
C ASP A 339 32.61 -7.65 -22.36
N LEU A 340 32.68 -6.69 -21.44
CA LEU A 340 32.68 -5.25 -21.74
C LEU A 340 34.09 -4.66 -21.72
N THR A 341 34.83 -4.83 -22.82
CA THR A 341 36.07 -4.08 -23.09
C THR A 341 35.78 -2.68 -23.64
N VAL A 342 36.26 -1.61 -23.00
CA VAL A 342 35.99 -0.22 -23.41
C VAL A 342 37.24 0.64 -23.34
N ARG A 343 37.29 1.75 -24.09
CA ARG A 343 38.34 2.78 -23.98
C ARG A 343 37.87 3.92 -23.08
N ARG A 344 38.72 4.40 -22.16
CA ARG A 344 38.35 5.45 -21.17
C ARG A 344 37.77 6.72 -21.81
N ASP A 345 38.35 7.17 -22.92
CA ASP A 345 37.90 8.37 -23.63
C ASP A 345 36.59 8.17 -24.42
N PHE A 346 36.30 6.92 -24.81
CA PHE A 346 35.13 6.54 -25.62
C PHE A 346 34.16 5.65 -24.84
N ILE A 347 34.17 5.74 -23.50
CA ILE A 347 33.50 4.79 -22.62
C ILE A 347 32.00 4.68 -22.94
N VAL A 348 31.30 5.79 -23.16
CA VAL A 348 29.87 5.77 -23.50
C VAL A 348 29.62 5.11 -24.85
N SER A 349 30.29 5.54 -25.92
CA SER A 349 30.08 4.99 -27.25
C SER A 349 30.45 3.51 -27.34
N ASP A 350 31.56 3.10 -26.71
CA ASP A 350 32.01 1.71 -26.70
C ASP A 350 31.01 0.82 -25.92
N THR A 351 30.51 1.29 -24.76
CA THR A 351 29.49 0.58 -23.99
C THR A 351 28.20 0.41 -24.78
N MET A 352 27.66 1.49 -25.34
CA MET A 352 26.39 1.45 -26.08
C MET A 352 26.48 0.53 -27.30
N HIS A 353 27.58 0.61 -28.06
CA HIS A 353 27.79 -0.24 -29.21
C HIS A 353 27.90 -1.73 -28.83
N LYS A 354 28.61 -2.04 -27.75
CA LYS A 354 28.76 -3.42 -27.26
C LYS A 354 27.45 -4.01 -26.75
N LEU A 355 26.72 -3.26 -25.93
CA LEU A 355 25.44 -3.71 -25.40
C LEU A 355 24.44 -3.97 -26.54
N ALA A 356 24.48 -3.17 -27.61
CA ALA A 356 23.66 -3.41 -28.81
C ALA A 356 23.96 -4.74 -29.51
N GLY A 357 25.22 -5.20 -29.46
CA GLY A 357 25.63 -6.48 -30.02
C GLY A 357 25.29 -7.70 -29.16
N PHE A 358 24.91 -7.51 -27.89
CA PHE A 358 24.66 -8.62 -26.98
C PHE A 358 23.24 -9.19 -27.11
N SER A 359 23.14 -10.51 -27.03
CA SER A 359 21.86 -11.19 -26.84
C SER A 359 21.37 -11.09 -25.39
N GLU A 360 20.10 -11.40 -25.14
CA GLU A 360 19.54 -11.50 -23.78
C GLU A 360 20.29 -12.51 -22.90
N ILE A 361 20.81 -13.59 -23.50
CA ILE A 361 21.59 -14.60 -22.78
C ILE A 361 22.95 -14.03 -22.40
N ASP A 362 23.57 -13.22 -23.27
CA ASP A 362 24.90 -12.65 -23.00
C ASP A 362 24.87 -11.67 -21.84
N VAL A 363 23.86 -10.80 -21.75
CA VAL A 363 23.72 -9.83 -20.64
C VAL A 363 23.38 -10.46 -19.29
N ARG A 364 22.99 -11.74 -19.25
CA ARG A 364 22.71 -12.49 -18.01
C ARG A 364 23.91 -13.31 -17.52
N LYS A 365 24.99 -13.37 -18.30
CA LYS A 365 26.26 -14.01 -17.89
C LYS A 365 26.99 -13.16 -16.85
N PRO A 366 27.92 -13.75 -16.07
CA PRO A 366 28.81 -12.98 -15.20
C PRO A 366 29.52 -11.86 -15.96
N LEU A 367 29.43 -10.63 -15.44
CA LEU A 367 30.00 -9.46 -16.10
C LEU A 367 31.51 -9.39 -15.87
N LYS A 368 32.24 -9.16 -16.95
CA LYS A 368 33.67 -8.83 -16.91
C LYS A 368 33.90 -7.52 -17.64
N VAL A 369 34.50 -6.55 -16.95
CA VAL A 369 34.80 -5.24 -17.51
C VAL A 369 36.30 -5.10 -17.72
N THR A 370 36.71 -4.54 -18.86
CA THR A 370 38.13 -4.32 -19.16
C THR A 370 38.31 -2.92 -19.76
N ILE A 371 39.08 -2.07 -19.11
CA ILE A 371 39.44 -0.77 -19.66
C ILE A 371 40.77 -0.93 -20.41
N VAL A 372 40.78 -0.64 -21.71
CA VAL A 372 41.96 -0.84 -22.56
C VAL A 372 43.13 0.01 -22.07
N GLY A 373 44.28 -0.63 -21.86
CA GLY A 373 45.51 0.05 -21.43
C GLY A 373 45.69 0.13 -19.91
N GLU A 374 44.78 -0.44 -19.12
CA GLU A 374 44.87 -0.50 -17.66
C GLU A 374 45.12 -1.95 -17.21
N GLU A 375 46.24 -2.20 -16.52
CA GLU A 375 46.51 -3.47 -15.84
C GLU A 375 45.75 -3.48 -14.52
N ALA A 376 44.46 -3.79 -14.57
CA ALA A 376 43.63 -3.97 -13.39
C ALA A 376 43.01 -5.36 -13.39
N ASP A 377 43.23 -6.11 -12.30
CA ASP A 377 42.57 -7.39 -12.06
C ASP A 377 41.12 -7.12 -11.63
N ASP A 378 40.14 -7.77 -12.26
CA ASP A 378 38.70 -7.51 -12.04
C ASP A 378 38.21 -8.11 -10.71
N ALA A 379 38.73 -7.60 -9.60
CA ALA A 379 38.28 -7.89 -8.24
C ALA A 379 37.06 -7.02 -7.83
N GLY A 380 36.34 -6.43 -8.79
CA GLY A 380 35.14 -5.60 -8.57
C GLY A 380 35.37 -4.08 -8.52
N GLY A 381 36.59 -3.61 -8.28
CA GLY A 381 36.90 -2.17 -8.31
C GLY A 381 36.71 -1.53 -9.69
N VAL A 382 37.20 -2.21 -10.74
CA VAL A 382 37.07 -1.78 -12.15
C VAL A 382 35.59 -1.68 -12.57
N ARG A 383 34.76 -2.66 -12.18
CA ARG A 383 33.32 -2.65 -12.45
C ARG A 383 32.63 -1.42 -11.83
N LYS A 384 32.89 -1.14 -10.55
CA LYS A 384 32.33 0.04 -9.87
C LYS A 384 32.73 1.34 -10.56
N GLU A 385 34.03 1.53 -10.84
CA GLU A 385 34.51 2.73 -11.53
C GLU A 385 33.86 2.88 -12.91
N PHE A 386 33.82 1.79 -13.70
CA PHE A 386 33.20 1.76 -15.01
C PHE A 386 31.76 2.26 -14.98
N PHE A 387 30.91 1.65 -14.12
CA PHE A 387 29.50 2.03 -13.99
C PHE A 387 29.34 3.49 -13.56
N LEU A 388 30.13 3.95 -12.58
CA LEU A 388 30.08 5.34 -12.12
C LEU A 388 30.42 6.32 -13.25
N ILE A 389 31.48 6.07 -14.02
CA ILE A 389 31.90 6.97 -15.11
C ILE A 389 30.88 6.99 -16.24
N VAL A 390 30.45 5.81 -16.71
CA VAL A 390 29.53 5.73 -17.85
C VAL A 390 28.17 6.33 -17.51
N MET A 391 27.64 6.07 -16.31
CA MET A 391 26.34 6.58 -15.88
C MET A 391 26.37 8.10 -15.70
N ARG A 392 27.45 8.66 -15.13
CA ARG A 392 27.58 10.13 -15.03
C ARG A 392 27.63 10.82 -16.39
N LYS A 393 28.28 10.20 -17.38
CA LYS A 393 28.41 10.78 -18.73
C LYS A 393 27.11 10.65 -19.53
N ILE A 394 26.53 9.46 -19.60
CA ILE A 394 25.37 9.19 -20.48
C ILE A 394 24.10 9.97 -20.09
N LEU A 395 23.99 10.38 -18.82
CA LEU A 395 22.86 11.17 -18.32
C LEU A 395 23.00 12.67 -18.58
N GLN A 396 24.14 13.13 -19.13
CA GLN A 396 24.33 14.56 -19.40
C GLN A 396 23.51 15.01 -20.62
N PRO A 397 23.01 16.26 -20.63
CA PRO A 397 22.15 16.78 -21.71
C PRO A 397 22.77 16.70 -23.11
N GLU A 398 24.10 16.72 -23.23
CA GLU A 398 24.82 16.67 -24.51
C GLU A 398 24.57 15.37 -25.28
N TYR A 399 24.19 14.29 -24.59
CA TYR A 399 23.80 13.02 -25.22
C TYR A 399 22.34 13.02 -25.71
N GLY A 400 21.52 13.99 -25.33
CA GLY A 400 20.16 14.18 -25.82
C GLY A 400 19.13 13.13 -25.36
N MET A 401 19.55 12.13 -24.59
CA MET A 401 18.67 11.07 -24.08
C MET A 401 17.72 11.57 -22.98
N PHE A 402 18.18 12.51 -22.15
CA PHE A 402 17.45 13.01 -20.98
C PHE A 402 17.49 14.53 -20.89
N THR A 403 16.51 15.08 -20.20
CA THR A 403 16.44 16.49 -19.81
C THR A 403 16.46 16.60 -18.30
N GLU A 404 17.30 17.50 -17.78
CA GLU A 404 17.35 17.83 -16.35
C GLU A 404 16.32 18.93 -16.04
N ASN A 405 15.57 18.77 -14.95
CA ASN A 405 14.75 19.85 -14.42
C ASN A 405 15.60 20.79 -13.55
N GLU A 406 15.53 22.10 -13.80
CA GLU A 406 16.37 23.10 -13.13
C GLU A 406 16.11 23.24 -11.62
N GLU A 407 14.86 23.01 -11.17
CA GLU A 407 14.44 23.15 -9.77
C GLU A 407 14.79 21.90 -8.97
N SER A 408 14.42 20.71 -9.47
CA SER A 408 14.61 19.44 -8.74
C SER A 408 15.97 18.77 -8.98
N ARG A 409 16.70 19.15 -10.05
CA ARG A 409 17.92 18.47 -10.52
C ARG A 409 17.72 17.01 -10.94
N LEU A 410 16.46 16.57 -11.04
CA LEU A 410 16.12 15.25 -11.52
C LEU A 410 16.12 15.21 -13.04
N VAL A 411 16.46 14.06 -13.60
CA VAL A 411 16.45 13.82 -15.04
C VAL A 411 15.21 13.03 -15.45
N TRP A 412 14.68 13.33 -16.64
CA TRP A 412 13.59 12.59 -17.26
C TRP A 412 13.85 12.34 -18.74
N PHE A 413 13.14 11.39 -19.33
CA PHE A 413 13.19 11.08 -20.76
C PHE A 413 13.03 12.36 -21.59
N SER A 414 13.92 12.58 -22.57
CA SER A 414 13.93 13.84 -23.31
C SER A 414 12.68 14.08 -24.13
N GLY A 415 11.92 13.04 -24.47
CA GLY A 415 10.75 13.13 -25.34
C GLY A 415 11.10 13.56 -26.77
N MET A 416 12.38 13.57 -27.13
CA MET A 416 12.83 13.94 -28.45
C MET A 416 12.45 12.86 -29.50
N PRO A 417 12.03 13.27 -30.71
CA PRO A 417 11.76 12.34 -31.79
C PRO A 417 12.99 11.47 -32.15
N ALA A 418 12.72 10.29 -32.72
CA ALA A 418 13.76 9.31 -33.09
C ALA A 418 14.80 9.83 -34.10
N GLU A 419 14.48 10.89 -34.84
CA GLU A 419 15.40 11.58 -35.76
C GLU A 419 16.57 12.25 -35.04
N PHE A 420 16.41 12.57 -33.76
CA PHE A 420 17.40 13.29 -32.95
C PHE A 420 18.03 12.40 -31.87
N CYS A 421 17.31 11.38 -31.40
CA CYS A 421 17.81 10.43 -30.42
C CYS A 421 17.34 9.02 -30.77
N GLU A 422 18.28 8.13 -31.10
CA GLU A 422 17.96 6.77 -31.48
C GLU A 422 17.34 5.98 -30.32
N ARG A 423 16.16 5.40 -30.56
CA ARG A 423 15.39 4.69 -29.52
C ARG A 423 16.14 3.51 -28.90
N GLU A 424 16.97 2.81 -29.68
CA GLU A 424 17.78 1.68 -29.21
C GLU A 424 18.77 2.07 -28.10
N GLN A 425 19.18 3.35 -28.02
CA GLN A 425 20.07 3.81 -26.96
C GLN A 425 19.41 3.69 -25.58
N PHE A 426 18.10 3.97 -25.48
CA PHE A 426 17.36 3.77 -24.23
C PHE A 426 17.36 2.30 -23.80
N ARG A 427 17.22 1.36 -24.75
CA ARG A 427 17.34 -0.08 -24.47
C ARG A 427 18.73 -0.45 -23.95
N GLN A 428 19.79 0.10 -24.53
CA GLN A 428 21.14 -0.19 -24.03
C GLN A 428 21.39 0.40 -22.65
N LEU A 429 20.88 1.59 -22.36
CA LEU A 429 20.92 2.14 -21.01
C LEU A 429 20.13 1.26 -20.04
N GLY A 430 18.94 0.79 -20.42
CA GLY A 430 18.16 -0.16 -19.62
C GLY A 430 18.97 -1.40 -19.26
N ARG A 431 19.64 -2.02 -20.25
CA ARG A 431 20.55 -3.16 -20.03
C ARG A 431 21.68 -2.81 -19.08
N LEU A 432 22.27 -1.62 -19.22
CA LEU A 432 23.35 -1.14 -18.37
C LEU A 432 22.89 -0.97 -16.91
N VAL A 433 21.72 -0.39 -16.67
CA VAL A 433 21.16 -0.25 -15.31
C VAL A 433 20.81 -1.62 -14.72
N GLY A 434 20.21 -2.52 -15.51
CA GLY A 434 19.94 -3.89 -15.08
C GLY A 434 21.22 -4.65 -14.70
N LEU A 435 22.28 -4.51 -15.49
CA LEU A 435 23.61 -5.07 -15.19
C LEU A 435 24.21 -4.48 -13.91
N ALA A 436 24.02 -3.19 -13.64
CA ALA A 436 24.50 -2.56 -12.41
C ALA A 436 23.83 -3.18 -11.17
N VAL A 437 22.50 -3.30 -11.19
CA VAL A 437 21.73 -3.95 -10.12
C VAL A 437 22.17 -5.40 -9.95
N TYR A 438 22.26 -6.16 -11.04
CA TYR A 438 22.64 -7.58 -11.00
C TYR A 438 24.04 -7.82 -10.44
N ASN A 439 24.94 -6.85 -10.57
CA ASN A 439 26.31 -6.91 -10.08
C ASN A 439 26.51 -6.21 -8.72
N ASN A 440 25.42 -5.83 -8.04
CA ASN A 440 25.46 -5.11 -6.76
C ASN A 440 26.28 -3.81 -6.83
N VAL A 441 26.08 -3.04 -7.91
CA VAL A 441 26.73 -1.75 -8.12
C VAL A 441 25.69 -0.64 -8.12
N ILE A 442 25.79 0.22 -7.12
CA ILE A 442 25.00 1.46 -7.04
C ILE A 442 25.53 2.47 -8.08
N VAL A 443 24.60 3.15 -8.76
CA VAL A 443 24.92 4.11 -9.82
C VAL A 443 24.23 5.46 -9.60
N PRO A 444 24.84 6.58 -10.02
CA PRO A 444 24.20 7.89 -9.99
C PRO A 444 23.04 7.89 -10.99
N PHE A 445 21.82 7.89 -10.47
CA PHE A 445 20.61 7.71 -11.26
C PHE A 445 19.49 8.63 -10.72
N PRO A 446 19.60 9.96 -10.94
CA PRO A 446 18.74 10.97 -10.33
C PRO A 446 17.38 11.08 -11.05
N PHE A 447 16.66 9.96 -11.15
CA PHE A 447 15.29 9.94 -11.68
C PHE A 447 14.28 10.07 -10.54
N PRO A 448 13.09 10.67 -10.78
CA PRO A 448 12.01 10.69 -9.81
C PRO A 448 11.50 9.27 -9.53
N LEU A 449 10.78 9.10 -8.41
CA LEU A 449 10.16 7.85 -8.00
C LEU A 449 9.26 7.24 -9.08
N ALA A 450 8.71 8.08 -9.95
CA ALA A 450 7.95 7.70 -11.15
C ALA A 450 8.62 6.63 -12.02
N LEU A 451 9.94 6.70 -12.23
CA LEU A 451 10.63 5.71 -13.07
C LEU A 451 10.58 4.33 -12.42
N TYR A 452 10.75 4.26 -11.10
CA TYR A 452 10.75 3.02 -10.34
C TYR A 452 9.33 2.44 -10.23
N LYS A 453 8.32 3.31 -10.09
CA LYS A 453 6.91 2.93 -10.26
C LYS A 453 6.66 2.32 -11.64
N TYR A 454 7.13 2.96 -12.71
CA TYR A 454 6.99 2.46 -14.07
C TYR A 454 7.65 1.08 -14.28
N LEU A 455 8.84 0.85 -13.71
CA LEU A 455 9.50 -0.46 -13.76
C LEU A 455 8.71 -1.57 -13.04
N LEU A 456 7.91 -1.19 -12.04
CA LEU A 456 7.08 -2.07 -11.21
C LEU A 456 5.59 -2.12 -11.64
N ASP A 457 5.24 -1.59 -12.82
CA ASP A 457 3.86 -1.53 -13.32
C ASP A 457 2.90 -0.70 -12.43
N ILE A 458 3.41 0.38 -11.83
CA ILE A 458 2.64 1.33 -11.02
C ILE A 458 2.53 2.66 -11.78
N GLU A 459 1.31 3.20 -11.90
CA GLU A 459 1.05 4.49 -12.54
C GLU A 459 1.61 5.65 -11.69
N PRO A 460 2.19 6.69 -12.31
CA PRO A 460 2.62 7.90 -11.60
C PRO A 460 1.43 8.74 -11.14
N THR A 461 1.62 9.49 -10.08
CA THR A 461 0.65 10.39 -9.47
C THR A 461 1.12 11.84 -9.55
N LEU A 462 0.25 12.77 -9.12
CA LEU A 462 0.64 14.19 -9.01
C LEU A 462 1.85 14.38 -8.07
N GLU A 463 2.00 13.56 -7.03
CA GLU A 463 3.16 13.61 -6.13
C GLU A 463 4.47 13.36 -6.88
N ASP A 464 4.46 12.44 -7.85
CA ASP A 464 5.64 12.15 -8.66
C ASP A 464 5.98 13.32 -9.60
N LEU A 465 4.97 14.01 -10.12
CA LEU A 465 5.18 15.24 -10.90
C LEU A 465 5.68 16.38 -10.00
N CYS A 466 5.21 16.48 -8.76
CA CYS A 466 5.75 17.42 -7.77
C CYS A 466 7.23 17.13 -7.45
N GLU A 467 7.65 15.87 -7.42
CA GLU A 467 9.06 15.49 -7.25
C GLU A 467 9.89 15.95 -8.46
N LEU A 468 9.43 15.64 -9.69
CA LEU A 468 10.15 15.98 -10.92
C LEU A 468 10.16 17.49 -11.24
N SER A 469 8.99 18.14 -11.14
CA SER A 469 8.72 19.52 -11.57
C SER A 469 7.91 20.24 -10.49
N PRO A 470 8.54 20.71 -9.40
CA PRO A 470 7.81 21.14 -8.21
C PRO A 470 6.88 22.34 -8.45
N THR A 471 7.31 23.33 -9.24
CA THR A 471 6.47 24.48 -9.60
C THR A 471 5.19 24.07 -10.32
N GLU A 472 5.31 23.16 -11.28
CA GLU A 472 4.18 22.66 -12.05
C GLU A 472 3.24 21.81 -11.21
N GLY A 473 3.80 20.90 -10.41
CA GLY A 473 3.05 20.09 -9.46
C GLY A 473 2.28 20.94 -8.46
N ARG A 474 2.90 21.99 -7.88
CA ARG A 474 2.23 22.96 -7.00
C ARG A 474 1.05 23.66 -7.68
N GLY A 475 1.17 24.00 -8.97
CA GLY A 475 0.10 24.62 -9.74
C GLY A 475 -1.13 23.72 -9.86
N LEU A 476 -0.91 22.45 -10.21
CA LEU A 476 -1.99 21.45 -10.30
C LEU A 476 -2.56 21.09 -8.92
N GLN A 477 -1.73 21.04 -7.88
CA GLN A 477 -2.21 20.84 -6.51
C GLN A 477 -3.08 22.01 -6.07
N SER A 478 -2.69 23.25 -6.39
CA SER A 478 -3.50 24.45 -6.09
C SER A 478 -4.85 24.42 -6.81
N LEU A 479 -4.92 23.87 -8.02
CA LEU A 479 -6.18 23.65 -8.74
C LEU A 479 -7.09 22.63 -8.01
N LEU A 480 -6.52 21.54 -7.49
CA LEU A 480 -7.26 20.55 -6.71
C LEU A 480 -7.72 21.07 -5.35
N ASP A 481 -6.91 21.91 -4.71
CA ASP A 481 -7.20 22.45 -3.37
C ASP A 481 -8.11 23.68 -3.41
N TYR A 482 -8.42 24.21 -4.59
CA TYR A 482 -9.28 25.39 -4.73
C TYR A 482 -10.74 25.12 -4.33
N GLU A 483 -11.28 25.87 -3.38
CA GLU A 483 -12.61 25.58 -2.81
C GLU A 483 -13.77 26.37 -3.43
N GLU A 484 -13.52 27.46 -4.15
CA GLU A 484 -14.56 28.31 -4.73
C GLU A 484 -15.16 27.71 -6.01
N ASP A 485 -16.25 28.28 -6.52
CA ASP A 485 -17.00 27.76 -7.68
C ASP A 485 -16.55 28.36 -9.03
N ASP A 486 -15.65 29.34 -9.03
CA ASP A 486 -15.15 30.11 -10.19
C ASP A 486 -13.82 29.57 -10.76
N VAL A 487 -13.59 28.25 -10.65
CA VAL A 487 -12.37 27.57 -11.17
C VAL A 487 -12.06 27.93 -12.62
N GLU A 488 -13.09 27.93 -13.48
CA GLU A 488 -12.93 28.22 -14.91
C GLU A 488 -12.39 29.63 -15.15
N ASP A 489 -12.96 30.64 -14.49
CA ASP A 489 -12.56 32.04 -14.64
C ASP A 489 -11.15 32.29 -14.05
N VAL A 490 -10.87 31.71 -12.88
CA VAL A 490 -9.62 31.94 -12.13
C VAL A 490 -8.42 31.27 -12.81
N PHE A 491 -8.57 30.01 -13.22
CA PHE A 491 -7.46 29.25 -13.80
C PHE A 491 -7.39 29.40 -15.33
N SER A 492 -8.51 29.64 -16.00
CA SER A 492 -8.60 29.81 -17.46
C SER A 492 -7.87 28.68 -18.24
N LEU A 493 -7.99 27.45 -17.74
CA LEU A 493 -7.38 26.26 -18.34
C LEU A 493 -8.39 25.53 -19.23
N THR A 494 -7.88 24.91 -20.28
CA THR A 494 -8.63 23.95 -21.11
C THR A 494 -7.96 22.59 -21.03
N PHE A 495 -8.61 21.53 -21.53
CA PHE A 495 -8.06 20.17 -21.59
C PHE A 495 -6.95 20.06 -22.66
N SER A 496 -5.89 20.83 -22.50
CA SER A 496 -4.71 20.86 -23.35
C SER A 496 -3.42 20.97 -22.51
N ILE A 497 -2.30 20.56 -23.09
CA ILE A 497 -0.97 20.64 -22.50
C ILE A 497 0.04 21.11 -23.54
N THR A 498 1.04 21.88 -23.12
CA THR A 498 2.09 22.40 -24.00
C THR A 498 3.44 21.74 -23.73
N PHE A 499 4.17 21.44 -24.81
CA PHE A 499 5.56 20.96 -24.78
C PHE A 499 6.46 21.94 -25.54
N SER A 500 7.66 22.21 -25.01
CA SER A 500 8.70 22.97 -25.72
C SER A 500 9.64 22.00 -26.42
N ILE A 501 9.56 21.92 -27.74
CA ILE A 501 10.37 21.04 -28.58
C ILE A 501 11.22 21.92 -29.51
N PHE A 502 12.54 21.95 -29.31
CA PHE A 502 13.47 22.84 -30.03
C PHE A 502 13.10 24.34 -29.98
N GLY A 503 12.52 24.79 -28.86
CA GLY A 503 12.06 26.16 -28.69
C GLY A 503 10.72 26.48 -29.38
N GLU A 504 10.14 25.51 -30.09
CA GLU A 504 8.75 25.61 -30.56
C GLU A 504 7.80 25.06 -29.49
N ILE A 505 6.76 25.84 -29.19
CA ILE A 505 5.68 25.40 -28.31
C ILE A 505 4.69 24.58 -29.13
N LYS A 506 4.47 23.33 -28.73
CA LYS A 506 3.47 22.43 -29.31
C LYS A 506 2.38 22.16 -28.28
N THR A 507 1.13 22.43 -28.66
CA THR A 507 -0.04 22.14 -27.84
C THR A 507 -0.65 20.79 -28.25
N VAL A 508 -1.01 19.98 -27.27
CA VAL A 508 -1.69 18.69 -27.43
C VAL A 508 -2.98 18.73 -26.63
N GLU A 509 -4.08 18.29 -27.26
CA GLU A 509 -5.35 18.09 -26.57
C GLU A 509 -5.29 16.83 -25.68
N LEU A 510 -5.71 16.94 -24.43
CA LEU A 510 -5.76 15.82 -23.48
C LEU A 510 -6.95 14.89 -23.72
N VAL A 511 -8.01 15.42 -24.34
CA VAL A 511 -9.21 14.70 -24.79
C VAL A 511 -9.64 15.27 -26.14
N PRO A 512 -10.39 14.54 -26.99
CA PRO A 512 -10.87 15.10 -28.26
C PRO A 512 -11.70 16.39 -28.06
N GLY A 513 -11.33 17.47 -28.76
CA GLY A 513 -11.95 18.80 -28.57
C GLY A 513 -11.56 19.45 -27.25
N GLY A 514 -10.41 19.07 -26.70
CA GLY A 514 -9.96 19.48 -25.38
C GLY A 514 -9.51 20.94 -25.30
N ASP A 515 -9.15 21.53 -26.44
CA ASP A 515 -8.80 22.95 -26.58
C ASP A 515 -9.99 23.88 -26.32
N GLU A 516 -11.21 23.43 -26.62
CA GLU A 516 -12.47 24.15 -26.35
C GLU A 516 -13.16 23.70 -25.04
N LYS A 517 -12.68 22.65 -24.37
CA LYS A 517 -13.25 22.13 -23.12
C LYS A 517 -12.60 22.81 -21.90
N PRO A 518 -13.30 23.67 -21.14
CA PRO A 518 -12.74 24.32 -19.96
C PRO A 518 -12.57 23.36 -18.79
N VAL A 519 -11.59 23.67 -17.94
CA VAL A 519 -11.40 23.01 -16.64
C VAL A 519 -12.32 23.66 -15.61
N THR A 520 -13.15 22.84 -14.97
CA THR A 520 -14.18 23.23 -14.01
C THR A 520 -13.96 22.47 -12.69
N LYS A 521 -14.69 22.84 -11.65
CA LYS A 521 -14.62 22.19 -10.34
C LYS A 521 -14.96 20.70 -10.41
N GLU A 522 -15.90 20.32 -11.28
CA GLU A 522 -16.36 18.95 -11.45
C GLU A 522 -15.38 18.07 -12.22
N ASN A 523 -14.59 18.65 -13.14
CA ASN A 523 -13.73 17.89 -14.06
C ASN A 523 -12.22 18.04 -13.78
N ARG A 524 -11.82 18.88 -12.81
CA ARG A 524 -10.40 19.15 -12.50
C ARG A 524 -9.58 17.91 -12.12
N GLU A 525 -10.19 16.92 -11.46
CA GLU A 525 -9.49 15.68 -11.10
C GLU A 525 -9.12 14.88 -12.36
N GLU A 526 -10.03 14.83 -13.34
CA GLU A 526 -9.79 14.21 -14.65
C GLU A 526 -8.69 14.98 -15.41
N TYR A 527 -8.76 16.31 -15.42
CA TYR A 527 -7.75 17.16 -16.05
C TYR A 527 -6.35 16.88 -15.47
N VAL A 528 -6.20 16.94 -14.14
CA VAL A 528 -4.90 16.70 -13.48
C VAL A 528 -4.39 15.30 -13.77
N LYS A 529 -5.24 14.27 -13.72
CA LYS A 529 -4.84 12.89 -14.05
C LYS A 529 -4.31 12.79 -15.48
N LEU A 530 -5.03 13.34 -16.46
CA LEU A 530 -4.61 13.31 -17.86
C LEU A 530 -3.35 14.13 -18.10
N TYR A 531 -3.21 15.27 -17.41
CA TYR A 531 -2.03 16.12 -17.48
C TYR A 531 -0.79 15.38 -16.98
N VAL A 532 -0.87 14.73 -15.81
CA VAL A 532 0.23 13.94 -15.24
C VAL A 532 0.63 12.82 -16.19
N SER A 533 -0.33 12.06 -16.72
CA SER A 533 -0.05 10.98 -17.69
C SER A 533 0.60 11.53 -18.97
N HIS A 534 0.12 12.64 -19.53
CA HIS A 534 0.74 13.25 -20.70
C HIS A 534 2.15 13.78 -20.43
N ARG A 535 2.39 14.36 -19.25
CA ARG A 535 3.68 14.92 -18.89
C ARG A 535 4.72 13.84 -18.60
N MET A 536 4.35 12.81 -17.86
CA MET A 536 5.29 11.82 -17.34
C MET A 536 5.37 10.55 -18.18
N GLU A 537 4.26 10.11 -18.78
CA GLU A 537 4.21 8.81 -19.48
C GLU A 537 4.20 8.97 -20.99
N LEU A 538 3.34 9.83 -21.55
CA LEU A 538 3.16 9.92 -23.00
C LEU A 538 4.21 10.83 -23.65
N GLY A 539 4.30 12.07 -23.19
CA GLY A 539 5.06 13.13 -23.86
C GLY A 539 4.45 13.55 -25.20
N TYR A 540 5.12 14.46 -25.91
CA TYR A 540 4.72 14.85 -27.26
C TYR A 540 4.82 13.67 -28.23
N ASN A 541 3.74 13.39 -28.99
CA ASN A 541 3.65 12.27 -29.93
C ASN A 541 4.00 10.88 -29.34
N ASN A 542 3.76 10.66 -28.05
CA ASN A 542 4.10 9.43 -27.32
C ASN A 542 5.61 9.12 -27.24
N GLU A 543 6.49 10.11 -27.45
CA GLU A 543 7.94 9.83 -27.47
C GLU A 543 8.49 9.45 -26.09
N ILE A 544 7.99 10.03 -24.99
CA ILE A 544 8.39 9.57 -23.65
C ILE A 544 7.98 8.11 -23.46
N ALA A 545 6.76 7.73 -23.87
CA ALA A 545 6.29 6.35 -23.75
C ALA A 545 7.15 5.37 -24.56
N ASN A 546 7.54 5.76 -25.78
CA ASN A 546 8.40 4.95 -26.64
C ASN A 546 9.80 4.78 -26.04
N GLN A 547 10.39 5.85 -25.53
CA GLN A 547 11.72 5.85 -24.92
C GLN A 547 11.73 5.03 -23.61
N ALA A 548 10.75 5.27 -22.74
CA ALA A 548 10.58 4.55 -21.48
C ALA A 548 10.37 3.05 -21.72
N ARG A 549 9.58 2.68 -22.74
CA ARG A 549 9.37 1.27 -23.10
C ARG A 549 10.65 0.58 -23.53
N GLU A 550 11.48 1.22 -24.37
CA GLU A 550 12.77 0.64 -24.78
C GLU A 550 13.73 0.53 -23.59
N PHE A 551 13.77 1.54 -22.71
CA PHE A 551 14.52 1.47 -21.46
C PHE A 551 14.07 0.28 -20.61
N ARG A 552 12.77 0.14 -20.35
CA ARG A 552 12.22 -0.96 -19.55
C ARG A 552 12.51 -2.32 -20.16
N LYS A 553 12.39 -2.46 -21.49
CA LYS A 553 12.75 -3.67 -22.21
C LYS A 553 14.22 -4.03 -22.00
N GLY A 554 15.11 -3.04 -22.13
CA GLY A 554 16.54 -3.22 -21.85
C GLY A 554 16.82 -3.64 -20.41
N PHE A 555 16.15 -2.99 -19.45
CA PHE A 555 16.25 -3.33 -18.03
C PHE A 555 15.83 -4.78 -17.78
N SER A 556 14.72 -5.22 -18.37
CA SER A 556 14.24 -6.61 -18.27
C SER A 556 15.09 -7.62 -19.06
N ASP A 557 15.78 -7.22 -20.12
CA ASP A 557 16.72 -8.09 -20.84
C ASP A 557 17.83 -8.56 -19.87
N ALA A 558 18.42 -7.62 -19.12
CA ALA A 558 19.49 -7.89 -18.16
C ALA A 558 18.98 -8.41 -16.80
N LEU A 559 17.91 -7.83 -16.25
CA LEU A 559 17.37 -8.16 -14.94
C LEU A 559 15.98 -8.80 -15.07
N HIS A 560 15.95 -10.07 -15.47
CA HIS A 560 14.72 -10.86 -15.54
C HIS A 560 14.49 -11.62 -14.23
N SER A 561 13.85 -10.96 -13.27
CA SER A 561 13.67 -11.48 -11.91
C SER A 561 12.22 -11.37 -11.45
N ARG A 562 11.70 -12.43 -10.83
CA ARG A 562 10.38 -12.37 -10.16
C ARG A 562 10.44 -11.59 -8.84
N VAL A 563 11.63 -11.55 -8.23
CA VAL A 563 11.91 -10.83 -6.97
C VAL A 563 11.73 -9.32 -7.15
N LEU A 564 11.86 -8.79 -8.37
CA LEU A 564 11.55 -7.37 -8.65
C LEU A 564 10.14 -6.97 -8.16
N LYS A 565 9.16 -7.87 -8.28
CA LYS A 565 7.79 -7.60 -7.80
C LYS A 565 7.64 -7.56 -6.29
N PHE A 566 8.69 -7.91 -5.54
CA PHE A 566 8.70 -7.79 -4.08
C PHE A 566 9.00 -6.36 -3.63
N PHE A 567 9.71 -5.59 -4.46
CA PHE A 567 10.13 -4.24 -4.13
C PHE A 567 8.96 -3.25 -4.21
N GLN A 568 8.94 -2.32 -3.28
CA GLN A 568 8.26 -1.03 -3.41
C GLN A 568 9.13 -0.08 -4.26
N PRO A 569 8.54 0.96 -4.88
CA PRO A 569 9.29 1.90 -5.70
C PRO A 569 10.49 2.54 -5.00
N ARG A 570 10.35 2.88 -3.71
CA ARG A 570 11.43 3.48 -2.91
C ARG A 570 12.58 2.49 -2.68
N GLU A 571 12.26 1.25 -2.35
CA GLU A 571 13.27 0.20 -2.16
C GLU A 571 14.01 -0.10 -3.47
N LEU A 572 13.31 -0.11 -4.62
CA LEU A 572 13.97 -0.30 -5.92
C LEU A 572 14.87 0.90 -6.28
N LYS A 573 14.46 2.13 -5.90
CA LYS A 573 15.30 3.33 -6.01
C LYS A 573 16.57 3.17 -5.20
N GLU A 574 16.46 2.81 -3.94
CA GLU A 574 17.60 2.56 -3.05
C GLU A 574 18.52 1.44 -3.56
N GLN A 575 17.94 0.38 -4.13
CA GLN A 575 18.70 -0.73 -4.73
C GLN A 575 19.52 -0.29 -5.96
N ILE A 576 19.08 0.73 -6.70
CA ILE A 576 19.75 1.22 -7.92
C ILE A 576 20.70 2.38 -7.61
N SER A 577 20.23 3.39 -6.88
CA SER A 577 20.93 4.66 -6.64
C SER A 577 21.52 4.79 -5.23
N GLY A 578 21.27 3.83 -4.35
CA GLY A 578 21.65 3.90 -2.94
C GLY A 578 20.71 4.77 -2.11
N THR A 579 20.97 4.82 -0.81
CA THR A 579 20.27 5.67 0.15
C THR A 579 21.01 7.01 0.31
N GLU A 580 20.26 8.11 0.38
CA GLU A 580 20.78 9.44 0.77
C GLU A 580 20.58 9.73 2.27
N ASN A 581 20.01 8.78 3.01
CA ASN A 581 19.82 8.87 4.46
C ASN A 581 21.16 8.58 5.16
N TYR A 582 21.99 9.61 5.26
CA TYR A 582 23.21 9.57 6.05
C TYR A 582 22.87 9.54 7.54
N ASP A 583 23.37 8.54 8.28
CA ASP A 583 23.40 8.62 9.74
C ASP A 583 24.45 9.66 10.15
N TRP A 584 23.96 10.86 10.42
CA TRP A 584 24.81 11.97 10.86
C TRP A 584 25.54 11.69 12.18
N ASN A 585 25.05 10.74 13.00
CA ASN A 585 25.77 10.32 14.21
C ASN A 585 27.00 9.49 13.86
N GLU A 586 26.85 8.53 12.93
CA GLU A 586 27.96 7.70 12.45
C GLU A 586 29.03 8.54 11.74
N PHE A 587 28.60 9.53 10.94
CA PHE A 587 29.52 10.49 10.32
C PHE A 587 30.25 11.37 11.35
N ARG A 588 29.56 11.83 12.40
CA ARG A 588 30.17 12.61 13.50
C ARG A 588 31.21 11.79 14.26
N ASP A 589 30.90 10.54 14.55
CA ASP A 589 31.79 9.65 15.31
C ASP A 589 33.05 9.32 14.50
N ALA A 590 32.94 9.15 13.18
CA ALA A 590 34.07 8.93 12.27
C ALA A 590 35.02 10.14 12.14
N ILE A 591 34.53 11.37 12.34
CA ILE A 591 35.35 12.61 12.33
C ILE A 591 35.96 12.89 13.71
N SER A 592 35.47 12.20 14.74
CA SER A 592 35.92 12.37 16.13
C SER A 592 37.12 11.48 16.51
N THR A 593 37.55 10.61 15.59
CA THR A 593 38.81 9.83 15.62
C THR A 593 39.85 10.45 14.71
#